data_AF-A0ABD3MI81-F1
#
_entry.id   AF-A0ABD3MI81-F1
#
_cell.length_a   1.000
_cell.length_b   1.000
_cell.length_c   1.000
_cell.angle_alpha   90.00
_cell.angle_beta   90.00
_cell.angle_gamma   90.00
#
_symmetry.space_group_name_H-M   'P 1'
#
loop_
_entity.id
_entity.type
_entity.pdbx_description
1 polymer ?
#
loop_
_entity_poly.entity_id
_entity_poly.type
_entity_poly.pdbx_seq_one_letter_code
_entity_poly.pdbx_strand_id
1 'polypeptide(L)'
;MENLVDGALVIEVHMKLVDPTKIPPPFIPENPSACKIIQGMFMDEESQILCSRRGRGIQIQCEEESHDFAECSPTLAELCGSEGDKTTPIPIPDVSPDVFHHLLFHLYGGKVADDNMKSHAKEIIDAADKYGVVDLKLSAEACLVKTTTFSVENLMDHLLYADSKNCALLKEAAMDFMVENRDEVLEKVSFRDAPGDFVRDVLAALARGEKKGRTNGDSGTDLSAMRISELRLKAHENGLNVDGSREMLIAALKGVPEEDEEEDSDEDEEEED
;
A
#
# COMPACT_ATOMS: atom_id res chain seq x y z
N MET A 1 7.83 7.54 -39.37
CA MET A 1 7.45 6.11 -39.47
C MET A 1 8.71 5.24 -39.45
N GLU A 2 9.64 5.49 -38.54
CA GLU A 2 10.99 4.86 -38.61
C GLU A 2 11.19 3.70 -37.62
N ASN A 3 10.16 3.29 -36.88
CA ASN A 3 10.25 2.29 -35.80
C ASN A 3 9.41 1.02 -36.04
N LEU A 4 8.88 0.83 -37.25
CA LEU A 4 8.10 -0.36 -37.62
C LEU A 4 8.97 -1.25 -38.52
N VAL A 5 9.03 -2.55 -38.22
CA VAL A 5 9.69 -3.55 -39.07
C VAL A 5 8.59 -4.17 -39.93
N ASP A 6 8.63 -3.93 -41.25
CA ASP A 6 7.63 -4.40 -42.22
C ASP A 6 6.17 -4.05 -41.86
N GLY A 7 5.95 -2.87 -41.27
CA GLY A 7 4.62 -2.42 -40.84
C GLY A 7 4.14 -3.03 -39.52
N ALA A 8 4.94 -3.89 -38.88
CA ALA A 8 4.67 -4.47 -37.57
C ALA A 8 5.54 -3.86 -36.46
N LEU A 9 4.97 -3.68 -35.28
CA LEU A 9 5.68 -3.33 -34.06
C LEU A 9 6.16 -4.62 -33.39
N VAL A 10 7.47 -4.82 -33.32
CA VAL A 10 8.07 -6.00 -32.67
C VAL A 10 8.31 -5.69 -31.20
N ILE A 11 7.57 -6.35 -30.30
CA ILE A 11 7.75 -6.25 -28.85
C ILE A 11 8.36 -7.56 -28.35
N GLU A 12 9.58 -7.48 -27.79
CA GLU A 12 10.27 -8.64 -27.23
C GLU A 12 10.00 -8.73 -25.72
N VAL A 13 9.03 -9.58 -25.35
CA VAL A 13 8.63 -9.77 -23.95
C VAL A 13 9.44 -10.89 -23.32
N HIS A 14 10.30 -10.55 -22.38
CA HIS A 14 11.05 -11.52 -21.58
C HIS A 14 10.29 -11.85 -20.29
N MET A 15 9.53 -12.95 -20.30
CA MET A 15 8.86 -13.44 -19.10
C MET A 15 9.79 -14.37 -18.31
N LYS A 16 9.93 -14.11 -17.01
CA LYS A 16 10.68 -14.99 -16.09
C LYS A 16 9.68 -15.75 -15.22
N LEU A 17 9.77 -17.07 -15.21
CA LEU A 17 9.02 -17.89 -14.26
C LEU A 17 9.43 -17.51 -12.83
N VAL A 18 8.50 -16.99 -12.04
CA VAL A 18 8.71 -16.73 -10.61
C VAL A 18 8.78 -18.08 -9.92
N ASP A 19 9.85 -18.31 -9.16
CA ASP A 19 10.00 -19.51 -8.34
C ASP A 19 8.83 -19.55 -7.33
N PRO A 20 7.92 -20.55 -7.41
CA PRO A 20 6.71 -20.60 -6.57
C PRO A 20 7.04 -20.82 -5.08
N THR A 21 8.30 -21.11 -4.75
CA THR A 21 8.77 -21.24 -3.36
C THR A 21 9.24 -19.92 -2.76
N LYS A 22 9.44 -18.87 -3.56
CA LYS A 22 9.78 -17.54 -3.07
C LYS A 22 8.51 -16.73 -2.82
N ILE A 23 8.34 -16.29 -1.58
CA ILE A 23 7.30 -15.32 -1.23
C ILE A 23 7.49 -14.10 -2.15
N PRO A 24 6.48 -13.71 -2.95
CA PRO A 24 6.60 -12.57 -3.84
C PRO A 24 6.91 -11.30 -3.03
N PRO A 25 7.67 -10.35 -3.60
CA PRO A 25 7.97 -9.12 -2.89
C PRO A 25 6.67 -8.40 -2.49
N PRO A 26 6.69 -7.63 -1.38
CA PRO A 26 5.57 -6.77 -1.01
C PRO A 26 5.12 -5.90 -2.19
N PHE A 27 3.82 -5.91 -2.47
CA PHE A 27 3.23 -4.97 -3.41
C PHE A 27 3.29 -3.56 -2.82
N ILE A 28 3.91 -2.63 -3.55
CA ILE A 28 3.99 -1.21 -3.22
C ILE A 28 3.56 -0.46 -4.50
N PRO A 29 2.47 0.33 -4.46
CA PRO A 29 2.06 1.10 -5.61
C PRO A 29 3.13 2.15 -5.96
N GLU A 30 3.22 2.48 -7.24
CA GLU A 30 4.13 3.54 -7.69
C GLU A 30 3.62 4.90 -7.21
N ASN A 31 4.55 5.81 -6.91
CA ASN A 31 4.20 7.16 -6.51
C ASN A 31 3.70 7.93 -7.74
N PRO A 32 2.44 8.42 -7.74
CA PRO A 32 1.86 9.13 -8.88
C PRO A 32 2.65 10.40 -9.26
N SER A 33 3.30 11.06 -8.29
CA SER A 33 4.14 12.25 -8.49
C SER A 33 5.56 11.93 -8.96
N ALA A 34 5.97 10.66 -9.08
CA ALA A 34 7.34 10.28 -9.44
C ALA A 34 7.72 10.58 -10.91
N CYS A 35 6.83 11.21 -11.68
CA CYS A 35 7.14 11.69 -13.01
C CYS A 35 8.28 12.72 -12.95
N LYS A 36 9.45 12.39 -13.53
CA LYS A 36 10.65 13.24 -13.53
C LYS A 36 10.43 14.63 -14.16
N ILE A 37 9.46 14.73 -15.06
CA ILE A 37 9.07 16.00 -15.70
C ILE A 37 8.37 16.89 -14.68
N ILE A 38 7.48 16.31 -13.86
CA ILE A 38 6.75 16.97 -12.78
C ILE A 38 7.71 17.29 -11.62
N GLN A 39 8.59 16.37 -11.22
CA GLN A 39 9.65 16.66 -10.23
C GLN A 39 10.49 17.91 -10.59
N GLY A 40 10.72 18.14 -11.88
CA GLY A 40 11.47 19.31 -12.38
C GLY A 40 10.65 20.59 -12.58
N MET A 41 9.32 20.52 -12.51
CA MET A 41 8.37 21.66 -12.56
C MET A 41 7.94 22.14 -11.17
N PHE A 42 8.28 21.37 -10.14
CA PHE A 42 7.87 21.61 -8.76
C PHE A 42 9.03 21.98 -7.84
N MET A 43 10.27 21.90 -8.36
CA MET A 43 11.48 22.39 -7.69
C MET A 43 11.81 23.83 -8.11
N ASP A 44 10.90 24.46 -8.85
CA ASP A 44 10.90 25.83 -9.31
C ASP A 44 10.65 26.73 -8.10
N GLU A 45 11.36 27.85 -7.99
CA GLU A 45 11.32 28.73 -6.81
C GLU A 45 9.93 29.39 -6.56
N GLU A 46 8.88 29.10 -7.34
CA GLU A 46 7.54 29.71 -7.20
C GLU A 46 6.52 28.83 -6.47
N SER A 47 6.70 27.51 -6.35
CA SER A 47 5.78 26.61 -5.64
C SER A 47 6.26 26.31 -4.21
N GLN A 48 6.42 27.36 -3.40
CA GLN A 48 7.03 27.23 -2.06
C GLN A 48 5.97 26.97 -0.98
N ILE A 49 5.82 25.72 -0.56
CA ILE A 49 5.25 25.47 0.77
C ILE A 49 6.30 25.83 1.79
N LEU A 50 6.10 26.97 2.46
CA LEU A 50 6.98 27.39 3.51
C LEU A 50 6.68 26.56 4.77
N CYS A 51 7.50 25.54 5.00
CA CYS A 51 7.51 24.80 6.26
C CYS A 51 8.31 25.59 7.30
N SER A 52 7.62 26.15 8.30
CA SER A 52 8.25 26.90 9.39
C SER A 52 8.08 26.18 10.72
N ARG A 53 9.14 26.18 11.53
CA ARG A 53 9.12 25.57 12.87
C ARG A 53 8.70 26.61 13.90
N ARG A 54 7.59 26.39 14.60
CA ARG A 54 7.15 27.23 15.73
C ARG A 54 7.22 26.43 17.03
N GLY A 55 8.34 26.58 17.75
CA GLY A 55 8.59 25.84 18.99
C GLY A 55 8.85 24.34 18.76
N ARG A 56 7.99 23.48 19.33
CA ARG A 56 8.04 22.01 19.14
C ARG A 56 7.16 21.51 17.98
N GLY A 57 6.33 22.36 17.39
CA GLY A 57 5.44 21.99 16.28
C GLY A 57 5.91 22.54 14.93
N ILE A 58 5.33 22.00 13.87
CA ILE A 58 5.51 22.42 12.49
C ILE A 58 4.31 23.28 12.08
N GLN A 59 4.54 24.28 11.25
CA GLN A 59 3.48 24.99 10.55
C GLN A 59 3.79 25.00 9.06
N ILE A 60 2.76 24.75 8.24
CA ILE A 60 2.86 24.92 6.79
C ILE A 60 2.09 26.17 6.39
N GLN A 61 2.63 26.87 5.41
CA GLN A 61 1.93 27.92 4.70
C GLN A 61 1.92 27.53 3.23
N CYS A 62 0.73 27.38 2.65
CA CYS A 62 0.55 27.03 1.24
C CYS A 62 0.40 28.33 0.44
N GLU A 63 1.33 28.64 -0.45
CA GLU A 63 1.19 29.74 -1.41
C GLU A 63 0.36 29.30 -2.65
N GLU A 64 0.03 30.24 -3.54
CA GLU A 64 -1.18 30.34 -4.37
C GLU A 64 -1.63 29.12 -5.22
N GLU A 65 -0.82 28.06 -5.35
CA GLU A 65 -1.12 26.88 -6.19
C GLU A 65 -1.09 25.55 -5.41
N SER A 66 -1.91 25.41 -4.36
CA SER A 66 -2.03 24.14 -3.62
C SER A 66 -2.87 23.06 -4.34
N HIS A 67 -3.05 23.15 -5.65
CA HIS A 67 -3.82 22.19 -6.44
C HIS A 67 -3.16 20.80 -6.48
N ASP A 68 -1.86 20.75 -6.22
CA ASP A 68 -1.04 19.57 -6.43
C ASP A 68 -1.22 18.46 -5.38
N PHE A 69 -1.73 18.79 -4.19
CA PHE A 69 -2.00 17.78 -3.17
C PHE A 69 -3.25 16.97 -3.45
N ALA A 70 -4.17 17.45 -4.28
CA ALA A 70 -5.48 16.82 -4.45
C ALA A 70 -5.37 15.37 -4.97
N GLU A 71 -4.38 15.09 -5.82
CA GLU A 71 -4.17 13.75 -6.36
C GLU A 71 -3.48 12.80 -5.38
N CYS A 72 -2.67 13.32 -4.45
CA CYS A 72 -1.76 12.51 -3.63
C CYS A 72 -2.08 12.50 -2.13
N SER A 73 -2.81 13.51 -1.64
CA SER A 73 -3.21 13.69 -0.25
C SER A 73 -4.45 14.59 -0.17
N PRO A 74 -5.67 14.01 -0.19
CA PRO A 74 -6.90 14.79 -0.09
C PRO A 74 -6.97 15.55 1.25
N THR A 75 -6.42 14.99 2.33
CA THR A 75 -6.37 15.62 3.65
C THR A 75 -5.49 16.88 3.64
N LEU A 76 -4.30 16.84 3.02
CA LEU A 76 -3.46 18.03 2.91
C LEU A 76 -4.07 19.06 1.95
N ALA A 77 -4.71 18.61 0.87
CA ALA A 77 -5.42 19.48 -0.06
C ALA A 77 -6.56 20.24 0.65
N GLU A 78 -7.35 19.56 1.48
CA GLU A 78 -8.41 20.19 2.27
C GLU A 78 -7.83 21.18 3.32
N LEU A 79 -6.74 20.80 3.98
CA LEU A 79 -6.07 21.68 4.94
C LEU A 79 -5.57 22.98 4.28
N CYS A 80 -4.95 22.88 3.09
CA CYS A 80 -4.51 24.06 2.32
C CYS A 80 -5.70 24.82 1.68
N GLY A 81 -6.79 24.13 1.33
CA GLY A 81 -7.94 24.69 0.61
C GLY A 81 -9.03 25.32 1.49
N SER A 82 -8.93 25.22 2.82
CA SER A 82 -9.90 25.85 3.72
C SER A 82 -9.87 27.39 3.55
N GLU A 83 -11.05 28.04 3.51
CA GLU A 83 -11.24 29.48 3.28
C GLU A 83 -10.70 30.42 4.39
N GLY A 84 -9.64 30.00 5.08
CA GLY A 84 -8.82 30.87 5.92
C GLY A 84 -7.98 31.81 5.06
N ASP A 85 -7.61 32.95 5.65
CA ASP A 85 -6.62 33.85 5.08
C ASP A 85 -5.35 33.05 4.73
N LYS A 86 -4.98 32.97 3.44
CA LYS A 86 -3.84 32.17 2.90
C LYS A 86 -2.49 32.53 3.54
N THR A 87 -2.49 33.56 4.38
CA THR A 87 -1.37 34.03 5.19
C THR A 87 -1.28 33.36 6.57
N THR A 88 -2.26 32.55 6.97
CA THR A 88 -2.30 31.91 8.29
C THR A 88 -1.58 30.56 8.29
N PRO A 89 -0.49 30.39 9.07
CA PRO A 89 0.23 29.12 9.12
C PRO A 89 -0.62 28.02 9.75
N ILE A 90 -0.77 26.89 9.04
CA ILE A 90 -1.54 25.73 9.47
C ILE A 90 -0.66 24.88 10.41
N PRO A 91 -1.05 24.69 11.69
CA PRO A 91 -0.30 23.83 12.59
C PRO A 91 -0.43 22.36 12.18
N ILE A 92 0.70 21.66 12.13
CA ILE A 92 0.79 20.22 11.93
C ILE A 92 1.14 19.59 13.28
N PRO A 93 0.14 19.16 14.07
CA PRO A 93 0.38 18.52 15.35
C PRO A 93 0.84 17.07 15.17
N ASP A 94 1.58 16.56 16.15
CA ASP A 94 1.91 15.14 16.32
C ASP A 94 2.75 14.50 15.19
N VAL A 95 3.48 15.31 14.42
CA VAL A 95 4.44 14.84 13.41
C VAL A 95 5.78 15.53 13.61
N SER A 96 6.87 14.76 13.56
CA SER A 96 8.22 15.29 13.70
C SER A 96 8.65 16.03 12.41
N PRO A 97 9.47 17.10 12.52
CA PRO A 97 9.91 17.88 11.34
C PRO A 97 10.56 17.03 10.26
N ASP A 98 11.36 16.05 10.66
CA ASP A 98 12.09 15.18 9.75
C ASP A 98 11.13 14.24 8.99
N VAL A 99 10.14 13.67 9.69
CA VAL A 99 9.13 12.79 9.08
C VAL A 99 8.21 13.57 8.14
N PHE A 100 7.80 14.77 8.54
CA PHE A 100 6.98 15.63 7.67
C PHE A 100 7.77 16.05 6.42
N HIS A 101 9.06 16.33 6.56
CA HIS A 101 9.94 16.59 5.42
C HIS A 101 10.02 15.40 4.47
N HIS A 102 10.16 14.16 4.99
CA HIS A 102 10.12 12.96 4.17
C HIS A 102 8.79 12.76 3.44
N LEU A 103 7.68 13.07 4.11
CA LEU A 103 6.34 13.01 3.51
C LEU A 103 6.19 14.03 2.37
N LEU A 104 6.58 15.30 2.60
CA LEU A 104 6.58 16.32 1.56
C LEU A 104 7.49 15.92 0.40
N PHE A 105 8.73 15.54 0.70
CA PHE A 105 9.69 15.11 -0.33
C PHE A 105 9.11 13.99 -1.20
N HIS A 106 8.39 13.04 -0.59
CA HIS A 106 7.69 11.99 -1.31
C HIS A 106 6.53 12.50 -2.16
N LEU A 107 5.71 13.43 -1.66
CA LEU A 107 4.63 14.06 -2.44
C LEU A 107 5.14 14.81 -3.68
N TYR A 108 6.32 15.40 -3.61
CA TYR A 108 7.02 16.02 -4.75
C TYR A 108 7.71 14.99 -5.67
N GLY A 109 7.39 13.71 -5.54
CA GLY A 109 7.91 12.62 -6.36
C GLY A 109 9.26 12.07 -5.88
N GLY A 110 9.84 12.61 -4.81
CA GLY A 110 11.08 12.12 -4.23
C GLY A 110 10.93 10.70 -3.66
N LYS A 111 12.03 9.94 -3.62
CA LYS A 111 12.06 8.64 -2.96
C LYS A 111 12.80 8.75 -1.63
N VAL A 112 12.11 8.47 -0.52
CA VAL A 112 12.73 8.43 0.81
C VAL A 112 13.81 7.35 0.83
N ALA A 113 15.01 7.71 1.29
CA ALA A 113 16.13 6.77 1.38
C ALA A 113 15.82 5.62 2.36
N ASP A 114 16.23 4.41 2.02
CA ASP A 114 15.92 3.21 2.81
C ASP A 114 16.33 3.34 4.28
N ASP A 115 17.47 3.97 4.58
CA ASP A 115 17.94 4.12 5.97
C ASP A 115 17.08 5.07 6.81
N ASN A 116 16.57 6.15 6.20
CA ASN A 116 15.60 7.04 6.85
C ASN A 116 14.25 6.34 7.03
N MET A 117 13.83 5.56 6.03
CA MET A 117 12.63 4.74 6.10
C MET A 117 12.70 3.75 7.26
N LYS A 118 13.85 3.08 7.45
CA LYS A 118 14.05 2.13 8.56
C LYS A 118 14.03 2.80 9.92
N SER A 119 14.67 3.97 10.02
CA SER A 119 14.83 4.70 11.29
C SER A 119 13.52 5.27 11.80
N HIS A 120 12.67 5.76 10.88
CA HIS A 120 11.41 6.43 11.20
C HIS A 120 10.16 5.68 10.69
N ALA A 121 10.25 4.38 10.42
CA ALA A 121 9.18 3.60 9.76
C ALA A 121 7.80 3.79 10.40
N LYS A 122 7.71 3.70 11.73
CA LYS A 122 6.45 3.88 12.46
C LYS A 122 5.92 5.30 12.36
N GLU A 123 6.77 6.31 12.57
CA GLU A 123 6.37 7.72 12.46
C GLU A 123 5.93 8.07 11.04
N ILE A 124 6.61 7.52 10.01
CA ILE A 124 6.25 7.70 8.61
C ILE A 124 4.90 7.05 8.32
N ILE A 125 4.64 5.83 8.80
CA ILE A 125 3.32 5.18 8.69
C ILE A 125 2.26 6.05 9.36
N ASP A 126 2.50 6.53 10.57
CA ASP A 126 1.55 7.38 11.30
C ASP A 126 1.23 8.69 10.56
N ALA A 127 2.25 9.34 10.01
CA ALA A 127 2.08 10.56 9.24
C ALA A 127 1.38 10.29 7.90
N ALA A 128 1.79 9.25 7.17
CA ALA A 128 1.21 8.87 5.89
C ALA A 128 -0.26 8.44 6.04
N ASP A 129 -0.59 7.69 7.09
CA ASP A 129 -1.97 7.33 7.46
C ASP A 129 -2.81 8.56 7.80
N LYS A 130 -2.26 9.51 8.57
CA LYS A 130 -2.93 10.76 8.94
C LYS A 130 -3.23 11.67 7.74
N TYR A 131 -2.31 11.74 6.78
CA TYR A 131 -2.44 12.60 5.61
C TYR A 131 -2.92 11.86 4.35
N GLY A 132 -3.22 10.56 4.43
CA GLY A 132 -3.75 9.79 3.31
C GLY A 132 -2.75 9.53 2.17
N VAL A 133 -1.45 9.47 2.47
CA VAL A 133 -0.39 9.18 1.48
C VAL A 133 -0.16 7.67 1.43
N VAL A 134 -1.02 6.97 0.69
CA VAL A 134 -1.13 5.49 0.69
C VAL A 134 0.17 4.81 0.25
N ASP A 135 0.77 5.26 -0.84
CA ASP A 135 1.98 4.69 -1.42
C ASP A 135 3.19 4.78 -0.47
N LEU A 136 3.36 5.92 0.22
CA LEU A 136 4.38 6.07 1.26
C LEU A 136 4.12 5.14 2.44
N LYS A 137 2.86 5.04 2.88
CA LYS A 137 2.45 4.14 3.98
C LYS A 137 2.78 2.68 3.67
N LEU A 138 2.43 2.19 2.47
CA LEU A 138 2.69 0.82 2.06
C LEU A 138 4.19 0.53 1.89
N SER A 139 4.95 1.51 1.40
CA SER A 139 6.41 1.42 1.31
C SER A 139 7.07 1.33 2.69
N ALA A 140 6.66 2.19 3.63
CA ALA A 140 7.13 2.19 5.01
C ALA A 140 6.75 0.89 5.75
N GLU A 141 5.53 0.38 5.52
CA GLU A 141 5.07 -0.90 6.04
C GLU A 141 5.96 -2.06 5.55
N ALA A 142 6.22 -2.13 4.24
CA ALA A 142 7.09 -3.16 3.66
C ALA A 142 8.52 -3.09 4.23
N CYS A 143 9.01 -1.89 4.54
CA CYS A 143 10.29 -1.69 5.21
C CYS A 143 10.25 -2.16 6.68
N LEU A 144 9.18 -1.81 7.41
CA LEU A 144 8.98 -2.21 8.79
C LEU A 144 8.91 -3.73 8.94
N VAL A 145 8.21 -4.43 8.05
CA VAL A 145 8.15 -5.90 8.06
C VAL A 145 9.53 -6.53 7.86
N LYS A 146 10.36 -5.94 6.99
CA LYS A 146 11.72 -6.44 6.71
C LYS A 146 12.69 -6.22 7.87
N THR A 147 12.54 -5.13 8.63
CA THR A 147 13.43 -4.80 9.74
C THR A 147 12.96 -5.32 11.09
N THR A 148 11.66 -5.57 11.23
CA THR A 148 11.07 -6.03 12.49
C THR A 148 11.47 -7.47 12.76
N THR A 149 12.11 -7.68 13.90
CA THR A 149 12.31 -9.00 14.47
C THR A 149 11.14 -9.33 15.39
N PHE A 150 10.23 -10.18 14.93
CA PHE A 150 9.12 -10.66 15.76
C PHE A 150 9.64 -11.54 16.91
N SER A 151 9.08 -11.33 18.09
CA SER A 151 9.29 -12.11 19.30
C SER A 151 7.93 -12.32 19.98
N VAL A 152 7.84 -13.34 20.83
CA VAL A 152 6.58 -13.64 21.54
C VAL A 152 6.12 -12.46 22.41
N GLU A 153 7.06 -11.68 22.94
CA GLU A 153 6.78 -10.51 23.79
C GLU A 153 6.28 -9.30 23.00
N ASN A 154 6.80 -9.08 21.79
CA ASN A 154 6.42 -7.93 20.96
C ASN A 154 5.24 -8.21 20.00
N LEU A 155 4.84 -9.48 19.88
CA LEU A 155 3.85 -9.93 18.92
C LEU A 155 2.52 -9.17 19.05
N MET A 156 1.98 -9.06 20.27
CA MET A 156 0.70 -8.38 20.49
C MET A 156 0.78 -6.88 20.19
N ASP A 157 1.87 -6.22 20.58
CA ASP A 157 2.07 -4.79 20.29
C ASP A 157 2.11 -4.53 18.78
N HIS A 158 2.80 -5.40 18.02
CA HIS A 158 2.82 -5.31 16.57
C HIS A 158 1.46 -5.60 15.93
N LEU A 159 0.71 -6.57 16.46
CA LEU A 159 -0.64 -6.89 15.98
C LEU A 159 -1.62 -5.73 16.21
N LEU A 160 -1.62 -5.15 17.41
CA LEU A 160 -2.47 -4.01 17.76
C LEU A 160 -2.11 -2.78 16.93
N TYR A 161 -0.81 -2.49 16.78
CA TYR A 161 -0.35 -1.40 15.94
C TYR A 161 -0.79 -1.60 14.47
N ALA A 162 -0.56 -2.80 13.93
CA ALA A 162 -0.93 -3.12 12.56
C ALA A 162 -2.43 -3.00 12.30
N ASP A 163 -3.26 -3.46 13.25
CA ASP A 163 -4.71 -3.32 13.17
C ASP A 163 -5.14 -1.84 13.24
N SER A 164 -4.57 -1.07 14.18
CA SER A 164 -4.90 0.35 14.36
C SER A 164 -4.57 1.24 13.16
N LYS A 165 -3.58 0.84 12.35
CA LYS A 165 -3.10 1.57 11.18
C LYS A 165 -3.50 0.92 9.86
N ASN A 166 -4.33 -0.12 9.89
CA ASN A 166 -4.65 -0.93 8.71
C ASN A 166 -3.42 -1.44 7.94
N CYS A 167 -2.32 -1.71 8.64
CA CYS A 167 -1.12 -2.32 8.07
C CYS A 167 -1.32 -3.83 7.90
N ALA A 168 -2.05 -4.21 6.84
CA ALA A 168 -2.40 -5.59 6.58
C ALA A 168 -1.18 -6.51 6.35
N LEU A 169 -0.10 -6.03 5.72
CA LEU A 169 1.11 -6.81 5.49
C LEU A 169 1.88 -7.05 6.79
N LEU A 170 1.95 -6.05 7.67
CA LEU A 170 2.54 -6.20 9.00
C LEU A 170 1.74 -7.19 9.85
N LYS A 171 0.41 -7.08 9.81
CA LYS A 171 -0.51 -8.00 10.49
C LYS A 171 -0.32 -9.43 9.97
N GLU A 172 -0.24 -9.62 8.65
CA GLU A 172 -0.01 -10.93 8.04
C GLU A 172 1.32 -11.55 8.49
N ALA A 173 2.41 -10.78 8.49
CA ALA A 173 3.72 -11.26 8.93
C ALA A 173 3.73 -11.66 10.42
N ALA A 174 3.03 -10.91 11.27
CA ALA A 174 2.85 -11.25 12.68
C ALA A 174 2.05 -12.55 12.86
N MET A 175 0.99 -12.76 12.07
CA MET A 175 0.19 -13.99 12.11
C MET A 175 0.97 -15.21 11.64
N ASP A 176 1.80 -15.06 10.61
CA ASP A 176 2.67 -16.12 10.13
C ASP A 176 3.70 -16.52 11.22
N PHE A 177 4.37 -15.56 11.85
CA PHE A 177 5.28 -15.81 12.97
C PHE A 177 4.57 -16.55 14.12
N MET A 178 3.32 -16.16 14.40
CA MET A 178 2.52 -16.78 15.44
C MET A 178 2.21 -18.26 15.14
N VAL A 179 1.83 -18.56 13.90
CA VAL A 179 1.55 -19.94 13.47
C VAL A 179 2.81 -20.80 13.50
N GLU A 180 3.97 -20.24 13.13
CA GLU A 180 5.26 -20.90 13.19
C GLU A 180 5.71 -21.20 14.64
N ASN A 181 5.38 -20.33 15.60
CA ASN A 181 5.78 -20.43 17.01
C ASN A 181 4.61 -20.76 17.95
N ARG A 182 3.60 -21.48 17.44
CA ARG A 182 2.31 -21.70 18.11
C ARG A 182 2.41 -22.16 19.57
N ASP A 183 3.36 -23.06 19.86
CA ASP A 183 3.47 -23.70 21.18
C ASP A 183 3.91 -22.68 22.25
N GLU A 184 4.90 -21.84 21.92
CA GLU A 184 5.38 -20.79 22.83
C GLU A 184 4.37 -19.64 22.98
N VAL A 185 3.69 -19.28 21.89
CA VAL A 185 2.68 -18.23 21.91
C VAL A 185 1.48 -18.64 22.77
N LEU A 186 1.00 -19.88 22.62
CA LEU A 186 -0.12 -20.40 23.42
C LEU A 186 0.16 -20.40 24.93
N GLU A 187 1.42 -20.54 25.33
CA GLU A 187 1.82 -20.53 26.74
C GLU A 187 1.96 -19.11 27.29
N LYS A 188 2.52 -18.18 26.51
CA LYS A 188 2.99 -16.87 27.02
C LYS A 188 2.12 -15.67 26.65
N VAL A 189 1.28 -15.78 25.62
CA VAL A 189 0.54 -14.64 25.06
C VAL A 189 -0.93 -14.68 25.47
N SER A 190 -1.44 -13.55 25.96
CA SER A 190 -2.87 -13.35 26.22
C SER A 190 -3.53 -12.66 25.02
N PHE A 191 -4.55 -13.29 24.44
CA PHE A 191 -5.29 -12.78 23.28
C PHE A 191 -6.57 -12.02 23.65
N ARG A 192 -6.73 -11.57 24.90
CA ARG A 192 -7.96 -10.88 25.34
C ARG A 192 -8.24 -9.59 24.57
N ASP A 193 -7.17 -8.89 24.22
CA ASP A 193 -7.24 -7.61 23.49
C ASP A 193 -7.04 -7.80 21.98
N ALA A 194 -7.08 -9.04 21.48
CA ALA A 194 -6.87 -9.31 20.07
C ALA A 194 -7.97 -8.66 19.20
N PRO A 195 -7.62 -8.19 17.98
CA PRO A 195 -8.61 -7.63 17.05
C PRO A 195 -9.79 -8.56 16.79
N GLY A 196 -10.97 -8.02 16.49
CA GLY A 196 -12.18 -8.82 16.25
C GLY A 196 -12.03 -9.83 15.11
N ASP A 197 -11.18 -9.50 14.15
CA ASP A 197 -10.89 -10.28 12.94
C ASP A 197 -9.76 -11.32 13.13
N PHE A 198 -9.16 -11.37 14.31
CA PHE A 198 -7.99 -12.18 14.63
C PHE A 198 -8.16 -13.66 14.28
N VAL A 199 -9.29 -14.28 14.64
CA VAL A 199 -9.51 -15.72 14.39
C VAL A 199 -9.52 -16.04 12.90
N ARG A 200 -10.09 -15.14 12.06
CA ARG A 200 -10.08 -15.33 10.61
C ARG A 200 -8.66 -15.23 10.05
N ASP A 201 -7.88 -14.27 10.53
CA ASP A 201 -6.49 -14.11 10.14
C ASP A 201 -5.64 -15.35 10.51
N VAL A 202 -5.88 -15.95 11.68
CA VAL A 202 -5.24 -17.21 12.08
C VAL A 202 -5.63 -18.36 11.16
N LEU A 203 -6.91 -18.53 10.86
CA LEU A 203 -7.38 -19.58 9.95
C LEU A 203 -6.81 -19.40 8.54
N ALA A 204 -6.73 -18.16 8.05
CA ALA A 204 -6.10 -17.86 6.77
C ALA A 204 -4.61 -18.21 6.78
N ALA A 205 -3.88 -17.86 7.86
CA ALA A 205 -2.47 -18.21 8.01
C ALA A 205 -2.23 -19.73 8.07
N LEU A 206 -3.07 -20.46 8.80
CA LEU A 206 -3.03 -21.92 8.85
C LEU A 206 -3.28 -22.54 7.48
N ALA A 207 -4.32 -22.08 6.76
CA ALA A 207 -4.62 -22.55 5.41
C ALA A 207 -3.45 -22.33 4.43
N ARG A 208 -2.70 -21.23 4.58
CA ARG A 208 -1.48 -20.99 3.79
C ARG A 208 -0.35 -21.97 4.15
N GLY A 209 -0.20 -22.31 5.42
CA GLY A 209 0.80 -23.28 5.88
C GLY A 209 0.53 -24.70 5.36
N GLU A 210 -0.74 -25.10 5.24
CA GLU A 210 -1.14 -26.44 4.80
C GLU A 210 -1.05 -26.67 3.28
N LYS A 211 -1.13 -25.61 2.47
CA LYS A 211 -1.05 -25.67 0.99
C LYS A 211 0.33 -26.11 0.45
N LYS A 212 1.35 -26.27 1.30
CA LYS A 212 2.71 -26.74 0.92
C LYS A 212 2.78 -28.22 0.50
N GLY A 213 1.67 -28.98 0.58
CA GLY A 213 1.64 -30.43 0.35
C GLY A 213 0.60 -30.96 -0.65
N ARG A 214 -0.18 -30.12 -1.35
CA ARG A 214 -1.21 -30.59 -2.32
C ARG A 214 -0.97 -30.00 -3.71
N THR A 215 -0.65 -30.87 -4.67
CA THR A 215 -0.80 -30.56 -6.08
C THR A 215 -2.26 -30.81 -6.51
N ASN A 216 -2.79 -29.82 -7.21
CA ASN A 216 -3.98 -29.81 -8.06
C ASN A 216 -5.38 -29.77 -7.41
N GLY A 217 -6.17 -28.80 -7.90
CA GLY A 217 -7.61 -28.94 -8.07
C GLY A 217 -8.47 -28.01 -7.24
N ASP A 218 -8.29 -26.69 -7.37
CA ASP A 218 -9.42 -25.73 -7.39
C ASP A 218 -8.92 -24.37 -7.91
N SER A 219 -9.18 -24.09 -9.18
CA SER A 219 -8.87 -22.82 -9.84
C SER A 219 -10.03 -21.86 -9.64
N GLY A 220 -10.35 -21.57 -8.38
CA GLY A 220 -11.42 -20.65 -8.01
C GLY A 220 -10.95 -19.78 -6.86
N THR A 221 -10.61 -18.53 -7.17
CA THR A 221 -10.94 -17.30 -6.40
C THR A 221 -10.95 -17.36 -4.87
N ASP A 222 -10.11 -18.19 -4.22
CA ASP A 222 -10.00 -18.23 -2.77
C ASP A 222 -9.17 -17.04 -2.25
N LEU A 223 -9.74 -15.85 -2.41
CA LEU A 223 -9.23 -14.58 -1.87
C LEU A 223 -8.99 -14.70 -0.36
N SER A 224 -9.70 -15.61 0.32
CA SER A 224 -9.63 -15.77 1.77
C SER A 224 -8.29 -16.31 2.25
N ALA A 225 -7.54 -17.03 1.41
CA ALA A 225 -6.20 -17.56 1.73
C ALA A 225 -5.05 -16.85 0.98
N MET A 226 -5.34 -15.92 0.07
CA MET A 226 -4.33 -15.17 -0.69
C MET A 226 -3.42 -14.31 0.19
N ARG A 227 -2.20 -14.04 -0.26
CA ARG A 227 -1.30 -13.11 0.45
C ARG A 227 -1.77 -11.66 0.30
N ILE A 228 -1.49 -10.80 1.27
CA ILE A 228 -1.83 -9.37 1.19
C ILE A 228 -1.28 -8.72 -0.07
N SER A 229 -0.04 -9.05 -0.47
CA SER A 229 0.54 -8.52 -1.71
C SER A 229 -0.27 -8.88 -2.95
N GLU A 230 -0.81 -10.11 -3.02
CA GLU A 230 -1.65 -10.55 -4.13
C GLU A 230 -3.01 -9.86 -4.11
N LEU A 231 -3.61 -9.70 -2.92
CA LEU A 231 -4.87 -8.97 -2.75
C LEU A 231 -4.73 -7.50 -3.16
N ARG A 232 -3.63 -6.85 -2.77
CA ARG A 232 -3.35 -5.47 -3.15
C ARG A 232 -3.08 -5.32 -4.65
N LEU A 233 -2.33 -6.25 -5.25
CA LEU A 233 -2.09 -6.24 -6.69
C LEU A 233 -3.41 -6.34 -7.46
N LYS A 234 -4.27 -7.31 -7.11
CA LYS A 234 -5.59 -7.44 -7.72
C LYS A 234 -6.45 -6.20 -7.50
N ALA A 235 -6.45 -5.65 -6.29
CA ALA A 235 -7.20 -4.42 -6.00
C ALA A 235 -6.72 -3.26 -6.88
N HIS A 236 -5.39 -3.11 -7.02
CA HIS A 236 -4.80 -2.09 -7.87
C HIS A 236 -5.16 -2.25 -9.35
N GLU A 237 -5.09 -3.47 -9.89
CA GLU A 237 -5.46 -3.80 -11.27
C GLU A 237 -6.94 -3.49 -11.56
N ASN A 238 -7.80 -3.60 -10.55
CA ASN A 238 -9.23 -3.26 -10.64
C ASN A 238 -9.53 -1.79 -10.27
N GLY A 239 -8.51 -0.94 -10.09
CA GLY A 239 -8.68 0.46 -9.71
C GLY A 239 -9.28 0.68 -8.32
N LEU A 240 -9.23 -0.34 -7.46
CA LEU A 240 -9.74 -0.31 -6.08
C LEU A 240 -8.69 0.24 -5.11
N ASN A 241 -9.15 0.67 -3.94
CA ASN A 241 -8.26 1.11 -2.87
C ASN A 241 -7.41 -0.07 -2.36
N VAL A 242 -6.08 0.14 -2.31
CA VAL A 242 -5.09 -0.82 -1.85
C VAL A 242 -4.74 -0.67 -0.36
N ASP A 243 -5.15 0.44 0.27
CA ASP A 243 -5.01 0.69 1.70
C ASP A 243 -6.25 0.21 2.46
N GLY A 244 -6.06 -0.66 3.43
CA GLY A 244 -7.14 -1.25 4.20
C GLY A 244 -6.77 -2.61 4.78
N SER A 245 -7.68 -3.12 5.61
CA SER A 245 -7.53 -4.46 6.17
C SER A 245 -7.67 -5.53 5.08
N ARG A 246 -7.25 -6.76 5.41
CA ARG A 246 -7.43 -7.93 4.55
C ARG A 246 -8.88 -8.09 4.07
N GLU A 247 -9.81 -7.83 4.97
CA GLU A 247 -11.25 -7.94 4.77
C GLU A 247 -11.78 -6.90 3.79
N MET A 248 -11.30 -5.66 3.93
CA MET A 248 -11.68 -4.58 3.04
C MET A 248 -11.27 -4.91 1.61
N LEU A 249 -10.03 -5.40 1.43
CA LEU A 249 -9.53 -5.83 0.11
C LEU A 249 -10.37 -6.98 -0.46
N ILE A 250 -10.64 -8.02 0.34
CA ILE A 250 -11.44 -9.17 -0.11
C ILE A 250 -12.87 -8.74 -0.45
N ALA A 251 -13.49 -7.90 0.37
CA ALA A 251 -14.85 -7.43 0.16
C ALA A 251 -14.96 -6.57 -1.10
N ALA A 252 -13.99 -5.68 -1.34
CA ALA A 252 -13.93 -4.87 -2.54
C ALA A 252 -13.78 -5.73 -3.80
N LEU A 253 -12.87 -6.71 -3.78
CA LEU A 253 -12.65 -7.63 -4.89
C LEU A 253 -13.84 -8.53 -5.19
N LYS A 254 -14.61 -8.95 -4.18
CA LYS A 254 -15.85 -9.71 -4.38
C LYS A 254 -17.00 -8.89 -4.95
N GLY A 255 -16.91 -7.56 -4.86
CA GLY A 255 -17.92 -6.64 -5.38
C GLY A 255 -17.73 -6.28 -6.85
N VAL A 256 -16.59 -6.65 -7.45
CA VAL A 256 -16.33 -6.44 -8.89
C VAL A 256 -17.08 -7.51 -9.67
N PRO A 257 -18.00 -7.15 -10.60
CA PRO A 257 -18.60 -8.13 -11.49
C PRO A 257 -17.49 -8.79 -12.31
N GLU A 258 -17.48 -10.13 -12.39
CA GLU A 258 -16.57 -10.81 -13.32
C GLU A 258 -16.95 -10.34 -14.74
N GLU A 259 -15.99 -9.78 -15.47
CA GLU A 259 -16.17 -9.48 -16.89
C GLU A 259 -16.33 -10.84 -17.57
N ASP A 260 -17.59 -11.24 -17.84
CA ASP A 260 -17.88 -12.35 -18.72
C ASP A 260 -17.25 -12.03 -20.07
N GLU A 261 -16.22 -12.79 -20.46
CA GLU A 261 -15.69 -12.76 -21.82
C GLU A 261 -16.87 -13.02 -22.75
N GLU A 262 -17.33 -11.98 -23.48
CA GLU A 262 -18.29 -12.16 -24.56
C GLU A 262 -17.64 -13.10 -25.58
N GLU A 263 -18.03 -14.39 -25.53
CA GLU A 263 -17.80 -15.33 -26.62
C GLU A 263 -18.54 -14.77 -27.84
N ASP A 264 -17.81 -14.06 -28.70
CA ASP A 264 -18.20 -13.77 -30.08
C ASP A 264 -18.46 -15.12 -30.78
N SER A 265 -19.70 -15.61 -30.67
CA SER A 265 -20.18 -16.71 -31.49
C SER A 265 -20.49 -16.15 -32.87
N ASP A 266 -19.52 -16.28 -33.77
CA ASP A 266 -19.73 -16.16 -35.22
C ASP A 266 -20.88 -17.11 -35.63
N GLU A 267 -22.08 -16.56 -35.86
CA GLU A 267 -23.14 -17.26 -36.57
C GLU A 267 -22.85 -17.15 -38.08
N ASP A 268 -22.19 -18.17 -38.62
CA ASP A 268 -22.15 -18.45 -40.06
C ASP A 268 -23.59 -18.63 -40.58
N GLU A 269 -24.14 -17.62 -41.26
CA GLU A 269 -25.34 -17.76 -42.07
C GLU A 269 -25.02 -18.63 -43.30
N GLU A 270 -25.39 -19.92 -43.23
CA GLU A 270 -25.56 -20.75 -44.43
C GLU A 270 -26.76 -20.20 -45.24
N GLU A 271 -26.49 -19.45 -46.32
CA GLU A 271 -27.49 -19.18 -47.36
C GLU A 271 -27.77 -20.49 -48.13
N GLU A 272 -28.93 -21.09 -47.86
CA GLU A 272 -29.63 -21.92 -48.84
C GLU A 272 -30.47 -21.01 -49.75
N ASP A 273 -30.10 -20.92 -51.04
CA ASP A 273 -31.01 -20.95 -52.20
C ASP A 273 -30.26 -21.14 -53.54
#